data_AF-A0AAD4BJB4-F1
#
_entry.id   AF-A0AAD4BJB4-F1
#
_cell.length_a   1.000
_cell.length_b   1.000
_cell.length_c   1.000
_cell.angle_alpha   90.00
_cell.angle_beta   90.00
_cell.angle_gamma   90.00
#
_symmetry.space_group_name_H-M   'P 1'
#
loop_
_entity.id
_entity.type
_entity.pdbx_description
1 polymer ?
#
loop_
_entity_poly.entity_id
_entity_poly.type
_entity_poly.pdbx_seq_one_letter_code
_entity_poly.pdbx_strand_id
1 'polypeptide(L)'
;MDQVNSHQRAALEAALSLLEGAGLTPQDLESVYSPSRPTSSLSSRTSTPAVPGIPPSPAVIASRYIPPPAHSFTADELARRLNRINKKQAADTIVYHPPGAIVEYPQTGSVNEQAVAHVFPVDPAGFVHPKASFQYSLGDNHGGRPGVMCSLLRDDAGNPIICNHLKTSCRGLKVCSARSREADSSAHSHTDRFHVGGLISPRSSHVDTAKAEIFMKTLALFCALQEHGCSSSVAIEYANPAGRGIYSDDSEPESDDEDGGNPLPPGASSLVQHLSQSRRSRSDGNQTCNGALLLHRDRFHQHYIS
;
A
#
# COMPACT_ATOMS: atom_id res chain seq x y z
N MET A 1 -16.13 -29.10 14.01
CA MET A 1 -16.64 -27.72 14.19
C MET A 1 -15.81 -27.11 15.29
N ASP A 2 -14.80 -26.34 14.93
CA ASP A 2 -13.87 -25.78 15.91
C ASP A 2 -14.56 -24.69 16.73
N GLN A 3 -14.53 -24.85 18.04
CA GLN A 3 -15.21 -23.97 18.98
C GLN A 3 -14.40 -22.69 19.13
N VAL A 4 -14.87 -21.60 18.52
CA VAL A 4 -14.25 -20.27 18.64
C VAL A 4 -14.23 -19.87 20.11
N ASN A 5 -13.04 -19.64 20.66
CA ASN A 5 -12.85 -19.30 22.07
C ASN A 5 -13.53 -17.95 22.37
N SER A 6 -14.11 -17.81 23.56
CA SER A 6 -14.67 -16.56 24.10
C SER A 6 -13.81 -15.32 23.85
N HIS A 7 -12.48 -15.45 23.99
CA HIS A 7 -11.55 -14.34 23.75
C HIS A 7 -11.45 -13.95 22.27
N GLN A 8 -11.52 -14.93 21.36
CA GLN A 8 -11.55 -14.65 19.91
C GLN A 8 -12.84 -13.96 19.51
N ARG A 9 -13.95 -14.34 20.15
CA ARG A 9 -15.26 -13.72 19.92
C ARG A 9 -15.27 -12.25 20.35
N ALA A 10 -14.75 -11.95 21.54
CA ALA A 10 -14.62 -10.59 22.03
C ALA A 10 -13.70 -9.72 21.16
N ALA A 11 -12.58 -10.27 20.69
CA ALA A 11 -11.69 -9.56 19.78
C ALA A 11 -12.35 -9.27 18.42
N LEU A 12 -13.14 -10.22 17.91
CA LEU A 12 -13.86 -10.06 16.66
C LEU A 12 -14.98 -9.00 16.78
N GLU A 13 -15.70 -8.97 17.89
CA GLU A 13 -16.69 -7.92 18.18
C GLU A 13 -16.05 -6.53 18.29
N ALA A 14 -14.89 -6.42 18.94
CA ALA A 14 -14.14 -5.17 19.02
C ALA A 14 -13.69 -4.68 17.63
N ALA A 15 -13.15 -5.60 16.80
CA ALA A 15 -12.75 -5.28 15.43
C ALA A 15 -13.93 -4.84 14.56
N LEU A 16 -15.08 -5.51 14.67
CA LEU A 16 -16.30 -5.13 13.95
C LEU A 16 -16.78 -3.73 14.35
N SER A 17 -16.76 -3.41 15.64
CA SER A 17 -17.13 -2.08 16.15
C SER A 17 -16.21 -0.97 15.61
N LEU A 18 -14.90 -1.24 15.50
CA LEU A 18 -13.95 -0.33 14.90
C LEU A 18 -14.20 -0.10 13.41
N LEU A 19 -14.47 -1.16 12.65
CA LEU A 19 -14.80 -1.07 11.22
C LEU A 19 -16.09 -0.28 10.99
N GLU A 20 -17.12 -0.51 11.80
CA GLU A 20 -18.38 0.21 11.75
C GLU A 20 -18.18 1.70 12.07
N GLY A 21 -17.37 2.02 13.09
CA GLY A 21 -16.98 3.40 13.42
C GLY A 21 -16.20 4.10 12.29
N ALA A 22 -15.47 3.34 11.48
CA ALA A 22 -14.77 3.84 10.29
C ALA A 22 -15.69 3.94 9.04
N GLY A 23 -16.97 3.57 9.16
CA GLY A 23 -17.93 3.57 8.06
C GLY A 23 -17.74 2.42 7.07
N LEU A 24 -17.08 1.33 7.49
CA LEU A 24 -16.90 0.10 6.70
C LEU A 24 -17.81 -0.98 7.28
N THR A 25 -18.87 -1.34 6.56
CA THR A 25 -19.78 -2.41 7.01
C THR A 25 -19.29 -3.77 6.51
N PRO A 26 -19.56 -4.88 7.22
CA PRO A 26 -19.22 -6.23 6.75
C PRO A 26 -19.78 -6.56 5.35
N GLN A 27 -20.91 -5.95 5.00
CA GLN A 27 -21.57 -6.09 3.70
C GLN A 27 -20.73 -5.49 2.56
N ASP A 28 -19.92 -4.46 2.83
CA ASP A 28 -18.99 -3.87 1.87
C ASP A 28 -17.84 -4.83 1.52
N LEU A 29 -17.49 -5.74 2.44
CA LEU A 29 -16.47 -6.77 2.24
C LEU A 29 -17.02 -8.00 1.50
N GLU A 30 -18.28 -8.39 1.78
CA GLU A 30 -18.91 -9.54 1.12
C GLU A 30 -19.36 -9.26 -0.32
N SER A 31 -19.65 -8.00 -0.66
CA SER A 31 -20.02 -7.60 -2.04
C SER A 31 -18.92 -7.89 -3.08
N VAL A 32 -17.67 -8.15 -2.66
CA VAL A 32 -16.55 -8.44 -3.56
C VAL A 32 -16.54 -9.90 -4.04
N TYR A 33 -17.22 -10.81 -3.33
CA TYR A 33 -17.12 -12.26 -3.56
C TYR A 33 -18.31 -12.90 -4.28
N SER A 34 -19.34 -12.14 -4.66
CA SER A 34 -20.43 -12.67 -5.49
C SER A 34 -20.17 -12.42 -6.97
N PRO A 35 -19.82 -13.45 -7.79
CA PRO A 35 -19.67 -13.33 -9.23
C PRO A 35 -21.05 -13.24 -9.89
N SER A 36 -21.73 -12.10 -9.71
CA SER A 36 -22.94 -11.78 -10.46
C SER A 36 -22.53 -11.31 -11.85
N ARG A 37 -22.90 -12.13 -12.84
CA ARG A 37 -22.90 -11.89 -14.29
C ARG A 37 -22.97 -10.39 -14.66
N PRO A 38 -22.11 -9.88 -15.56
CA PRO A 38 -22.11 -8.47 -15.94
C PRO A 38 -23.39 -8.17 -16.73
N THR A 39 -24.39 -7.63 -16.05
CA THR A 39 -25.49 -6.93 -16.70
C THR A 39 -25.08 -5.47 -16.77
N SER A 40 -24.84 -5.02 -17.99
CA SER A 40 -24.51 -3.64 -18.33
C SER A 40 -25.70 -2.73 -18.03
N SER A 41 -25.84 -2.32 -16.77
CA SER A 41 -26.63 -1.16 -16.41
C SER A 41 -25.81 -0.34 -15.42
N LEU A 42 -25.13 0.69 -15.95
CA LEU A 42 -24.73 1.85 -15.17
C LEU A 42 -25.99 2.36 -14.45
N SER A 43 -26.09 2.06 -13.17
CA SER A 43 -27.02 2.74 -12.26
C SER A 43 -26.19 3.19 -11.09
N SER A 44 -25.88 4.49 -11.12
CA SER A 44 -25.74 5.37 -9.96
C SER A 44 -25.59 4.63 -8.63
N ARG A 45 -24.33 4.38 -8.25
CA ARG A 45 -24.00 3.98 -6.88
C ARG A 45 -24.55 5.04 -5.95
N THR A 46 -25.54 4.64 -5.17
CA THR A 46 -26.11 5.40 -4.07
C THR A 46 -24.97 5.81 -3.15
N SER A 47 -24.67 7.10 -3.14
CA SER A 47 -23.79 7.73 -2.16
C SER A 47 -24.33 7.39 -0.77
N THR A 48 -23.58 6.60 -0.02
CA THR A 48 -23.76 6.44 1.42
C THR A 48 -23.91 7.84 2.04
N PRO A 49 -24.92 8.09 2.89
CA PRO A 49 -25.13 9.40 3.48
C PRO A 49 -23.86 9.77 4.25
N ALA A 50 -23.15 10.77 3.75
CA ALA A 50 -21.93 11.25 4.37
C ALA A 50 -22.25 11.70 5.79
N VAL A 51 -21.51 11.18 6.78
CA VAL A 51 -21.53 11.71 8.14
C VAL A 51 -21.22 13.21 8.05
N PRO A 52 -22.14 14.10 8.45
CA PRO A 52 -21.92 15.54 8.32
C PRO A 52 -20.75 15.98 9.20
N GLY A 53 -19.66 16.47 8.61
CA GLY A 53 -18.70 17.33 9.32
C GLY A 53 -17.21 17.05 9.15
N ILE A 54 -16.80 15.90 8.62
CA ILE A 54 -15.36 15.63 8.41
C ILE A 54 -15.05 15.65 6.92
N PRO A 55 -14.28 16.64 6.41
CA PRO A 55 -13.83 16.61 5.03
C PRO A 55 -12.97 15.35 4.83
N PRO A 56 -13.19 14.56 3.76
CA PRO A 56 -12.37 13.39 3.49
C PRO A 56 -10.90 13.79 3.43
N SER A 57 -10.02 12.96 3.99
CA SER A 57 -8.59 13.28 4.01
C SER A 57 -8.09 13.54 2.57
N PRO A 58 -7.11 14.43 2.38
CA PRO A 58 -6.56 14.70 1.05
C PRO A 58 -6.12 13.43 0.31
N ALA A 59 -5.63 12.42 1.04
CA ALA A 59 -5.26 11.11 0.49
C ALA A 59 -6.47 10.33 -0.05
N VAL A 60 -7.62 10.36 0.63
CA VAL A 60 -8.86 9.72 0.15
C VAL A 60 -9.40 10.43 -1.07
N ILE A 61 -9.35 11.77 -1.11
CA ILE A 61 -9.77 12.54 -2.29
C ILE A 61 -8.84 12.22 -3.46
N ALA A 62 -7.53 12.27 -3.23
CA ALA A 62 -6.54 12.06 -4.27
C ALA A 62 -6.55 10.62 -4.82
N SER A 63 -6.86 9.62 -4.00
CA SER A 63 -7.01 8.23 -4.47
C SER A 63 -8.26 7.97 -5.31
N ARG A 64 -9.26 8.86 -5.26
CA ARG A 64 -10.48 8.79 -6.08
C ARG A 64 -10.37 9.58 -7.37
N TYR A 65 -9.25 10.27 -7.59
CA TYR A 65 -9.06 11.06 -8.79
C TYR A 65 -8.90 10.15 -10.02
N ILE A 66 -9.84 10.27 -10.96
CA ILE A 66 -9.76 9.65 -12.28
C ILE A 66 -9.28 10.73 -13.25
N PRO A 67 -8.08 10.60 -13.84
CA PRO A 67 -7.58 11.60 -14.78
C PRO A 67 -8.49 11.65 -16.02
N PRO A 68 -8.81 12.85 -16.54
CA PRO A 68 -9.49 12.96 -17.80
C PRO A 68 -8.58 12.44 -18.92
N PRO A 69 -9.14 11.93 -20.04
CA PRO A 69 -8.34 11.56 -21.20
C PRO A 69 -7.53 12.76 -21.72
N ALA A 70 -6.29 12.49 -22.14
CA ALA A 70 -5.46 13.48 -22.82
C ALA A 70 -6.10 13.88 -24.16
N HIS A 71 -6.06 15.18 -24.46
CA HIS A 71 -6.57 15.72 -25.72
C HIS A 71 -5.41 16.10 -26.63
N SER A 72 -5.64 15.99 -27.93
CA SER A 72 -4.68 16.42 -28.95
C SER A 72 -4.60 17.93 -29.02
N PHE A 73 -3.41 18.46 -29.31
CA PHE A 73 -3.26 19.88 -29.62
C PHE A 73 -4.04 20.23 -30.89
N THR A 74 -4.72 21.37 -30.87
CA THR A 74 -5.40 21.97 -32.02
C THR A 74 -4.38 22.47 -33.05
N ALA A 75 -4.82 22.65 -34.30
CA ALA A 75 -3.97 23.16 -35.37
C ALA A 75 -3.34 24.53 -35.03
N ASP A 76 -4.11 25.41 -34.37
CA ASP A 76 -3.63 26.74 -33.94
C ASP A 76 -2.59 26.66 -32.82
N GLU A 77 -2.71 25.69 -31.92
CA GLU A 77 -1.71 25.42 -30.89
C GLU A 77 -0.42 24.86 -31.48
N LEU A 78 -0.53 23.96 -32.46
CA LEU A 78 0.61 23.43 -33.21
C LEU A 78 1.31 24.52 -34.03
N ALA A 79 0.56 25.40 -34.70
CA ALA A 79 1.10 26.54 -35.43
C ALA A 79 1.89 27.50 -34.53
N ARG A 80 1.36 27.74 -33.32
CA ARG A 80 2.03 28.52 -32.26
C ARG A 80 3.11 27.74 -31.50
N ARG A 81 3.34 26.47 -31.87
CA ARG A 81 4.32 25.57 -31.24
C ARG A 81 4.11 25.39 -29.75
N LEU A 82 2.86 25.43 -29.29
CA LEU A 82 2.52 25.26 -27.87
C LEU A 82 2.74 23.84 -27.37
N ASN A 83 2.83 22.86 -28.27
CA ASN A 83 3.14 21.47 -27.93
C ASN A 83 4.63 21.18 -27.73
N ARG A 84 5.52 22.17 -27.93
CA ARG A 84 6.98 21.95 -27.82
C ARG A 84 7.43 21.89 -26.37
N ILE A 85 8.04 20.78 -25.99
CA ILE A 85 8.71 20.64 -24.69
C ILE A 85 10.07 21.36 -24.76
N ASN A 86 10.84 21.09 -25.81
CA ASN A 86 12.12 21.75 -26.08
C ASN A 86 12.37 21.85 -27.60
N LYS A 87 13.59 22.24 -28.02
CA LYS A 87 13.93 22.40 -29.45
C LYS A 87 13.80 21.11 -30.28
N LYS A 88 13.92 19.93 -29.64
CA LYS A 88 13.97 18.61 -30.29
C LYS A 88 12.76 17.74 -29.99
N GLN A 89 11.97 18.06 -28.96
CA GLN A 89 10.87 17.22 -28.49
C GLN A 89 9.59 18.03 -28.41
N ALA A 90 8.51 17.39 -28.83
CA ALA A 90 7.15 17.89 -28.74
C ALA A 90 6.24 16.79 -28.19
N ALA A 91 5.12 17.19 -27.60
CA ALA A 91 4.04 16.29 -27.22
C ALA A 91 2.96 16.28 -28.31
N ASP A 92 2.24 15.17 -28.44
CA ASP A 92 1.12 15.01 -29.37
C ASP A 92 -0.21 15.30 -28.68
N THR A 93 -0.29 14.94 -27.40
CA THR A 93 -1.47 15.14 -26.56
C THR A 93 -1.05 15.68 -25.19
N ILE A 94 -2.00 16.32 -24.50
CA ILE A 94 -1.78 16.91 -23.19
C ILE A 94 -2.96 16.66 -22.26
N VAL A 95 -2.65 16.53 -20.97
CA VAL A 95 -3.63 16.50 -19.89
C VAL A 95 -3.14 17.35 -18.74
N TYR A 96 -4.04 18.16 -18.20
CA TYR A 96 -3.82 18.98 -17.02
C TYR A 96 -4.47 18.31 -15.81
N HIS A 97 -3.71 18.23 -14.73
CA HIS A 97 -4.17 17.68 -13.46
C HIS A 97 -4.46 18.80 -12.46
N PRO A 98 -5.40 18.63 -11.52
CA PRO A 98 -5.58 19.57 -10.42
C PRO A 98 -4.41 19.49 -9.42
N PRO A 99 -4.19 20.51 -8.57
CA PRO A 99 -3.21 20.46 -7.49
C PRO A 99 -3.45 19.26 -6.57
N GLY A 100 -2.37 18.55 -6.21
CA GLY A 100 -2.43 17.37 -5.34
C GLY A 100 -2.98 16.10 -6.00
N ALA A 101 -3.22 16.10 -7.32
CA ALA A 101 -3.63 14.90 -8.04
C ALA A 101 -2.59 13.77 -7.93
N ILE A 102 -3.07 12.58 -7.61
CA ILE A 102 -2.29 11.33 -7.62
C ILE A 102 -2.64 10.58 -8.90
N VAL A 103 -1.65 10.31 -9.74
CA VAL A 103 -1.85 9.61 -11.02
C VAL A 103 -1.00 8.35 -11.01
N GLU A 104 -1.63 7.22 -10.69
CA GLU A 104 -0.93 5.94 -10.56
C GLU A 104 -0.50 5.37 -11.92
N TYR A 105 -1.37 5.47 -12.91
CA TYR A 105 -1.18 4.94 -14.26
C TYR A 105 -1.38 6.06 -15.29
N PRO A 106 -0.40 6.96 -15.47
CA PRO A 106 -0.51 8.01 -16.47
C PRO A 106 -0.76 7.42 -17.87
N GLN A 107 -1.64 8.08 -18.63
CA GLN A 107 -1.89 7.75 -20.02
C GLN A 107 -0.59 7.77 -20.84
N THR A 108 -0.44 6.82 -21.74
CA THR A 108 0.70 6.69 -22.65
C THR A 108 0.23 6.76 -24.09
N GLY A 109 1.18 6.91 -25.02
CA GLY A 109 0.90 6.91 -26.45
C GLY A 109 0.20 5.64 -26.89
N SER A 110 -0.83 5.79 -27.73
CA SER A 110 -1.53 4.67 -28.38
C SER A 110 -0.73 4.03 -29.51
N VAL A 111 0.23 4.78 -30.07
CA VAL A 111 1.15 4.32 -31.11
C VAL A 111 2.58 4.60 -30.68
N ASN A 112 3.53 3.91 -31.29
CA ASN A 112 4.95 4.17 -31.08
C ASN A 112 5.26 5.65 -31.36
N GLU A 113 6.15 6.22 -30.55
CA GLU A 113 6.60 7.62 -30.64
C GLU A 113 5.56 8.69 -30.26
N GLN A 114 4.29 8.32 -30.03
CA GLN A 114 3.30 9.27 -29.53
C GLN A 114 3.63 9.68 -28.09
N ALA A 115 3.85 10.97 -27.88
CA ALA A 115 4.18 11.57 -26.60
C ALA A 115 2.93 12.20 -25.95
N VAL A 116 2.67 11.84 -24.70
CA VAL A 116 1.61 12.42 -23.87
C VAL A 116 2.25 13.29 -22.80
N ALA A 117 1.85 14.56 -22.75
CA ALA A 117 2.28 15.49 -21.71
C ALA A 117 1.29 15.48 -20.54
N HIS A 118 1.79 15.15 -19.35
CA HIS A 118 1.04 15.29 -18.10
C HIS A 118 1.53 16.52 -17.34
N VAL A 119 0.66 17.50 -17.14
CA VAL A 119 0.99 18.75 -16.44
C VAL A 119 0.37 18.75 -15.05
N PHE A 120 1.24 18.84 -14.04
CA PHE A 120 0.86 18.86 -12.63
C PHE A 120 1.18 20.23 -12.02
N PRO A 121 0.21 20.93 -11.43
CA PRO A 121 0.46 22.04 -10.54
C PRO A 121 1.20 21.52 -9.30
N VAL A 122 2.30 22.19 -8.95
CA VAL A 122 3.11 21.84 -7.78
C VAL A 122 3.31 23.08 -6.92
N ASP A 123 3.23 22.90 -5.60
CA ASP A 123 3.62 23.92 -4.64
C ASP A 123 5.16 23.89 -4.46
N PRO A 124 5.88 25.00 -4.71
CA PRO A 124 7.32 25.03 -4.51
C PRO A 124 7.74 24.89 -3.04
N ALA A 125 6.91 25.31 -2.08
CA ALA A 125 7.24 25.20 -0.65
C ALA A 125 7.12 23.74 -0.16
N GLY A 126 6.12 23.01 -0.66
CA GLY A 126 5.88 21.60 -0.40
C GLY A 126 6.17 20.68 -1.57
N PHE A 127 7.25 20.89 -2.34
CA PHE A 127 7.44 20.20 -3.62
C PHE A 127 7.45 18.67 -3.47
N VAL A 128 6.44 18.07 -4.10
CA VAL A 128 6.25 16.63 -4.23
C VAL A 128 6.42 16.30 -5.70
N HIS A 129 7.32 15.38 -6.01
CA HIS A 129 7.48 14.95 -7.39
C HIS A 129 6.30 14.05 -7.79
N PRO A 130 5.50 14.39 -8.83
CA PRO A 130 4.36 13.57 -9.23
C PRO A 130 4.72 12.12 -9.59
N LYS A 131 5.94 11.92 -10.09
CA LYS A 131 6.56 10.62 -10.37
C LYS A 131 6.51 9.65 -9.17
N ALA A 132 6.53 10.15 -7.93
CA ALA A 132 6.44 9.30 -6.74
C ALA A 132 5.12 8.50 -6.67
N SER A 133 4.07 8.99 -7.34
CA SER A 133 2.78 8.29 -7.42
C SER A 133 2.71 7.24 -8.53
N PHE A 134 3.67 7.21 -9.47
CA PHE A 134 3.58 6.35 -10.64
C PHE A 134 3.86 4.89 -10.27
N GLN A 135 2.96 4.00 -10.67
CA GLN A 135 3.07 2.56 -10.44
C GLN A 135 3.86 1.82 -11.53
N TYR A 136 4.39 2.55 -12.51
CA TYR A 136 5.35 2.00 -13.45
C TYR A 136 6.71 1.78 -12.77
N SER A 137 7.36 0.67 -13.07
CA SER A 137 8.78 0.47 -12.77
C SER A 137 9.58 1.39 -13.67
N LEU A 138 10.37 2.27 -13.07
CA LEU A 138 11.21 3.22 -13.79
C LEU A 138 12.66 2.72 -13.74
N GLY A 139 13.31 2.64 -14.90
CA GLY A 139 14.62 2.01 -15.06
C GLY A 139 15.82 2.95 -15.10
N ASP A 140 16.99 2.32 -15.19
CA ASP A 140 18.32 2.79 -14.79
C ASP A 140 18.91 3.96 -15.58
N ASN A 141 18.27 4.38 -16.67
CA ASN A 141 18.72 5.56 -17.41
C ASN A 141 18.20 6.82 -16.71
N HIS A 142 18.83 7.19 -15.61
CA HIS A 142 18.56 8.42 -14.86
C HIS A 142 19.55 9.50 -15.28
N GLY A 143 19.09 10.40 -16.16
CA GLY A 143 19.82 11.61 -16.53
C GLY A 143 19.06 12.84 -16.08
N GLY A 144 19.68 13.66 -15.22
CA GLY A 144 19.18 14.97 -14.82
C GLY A 144 19.93 16.09 -15.54
N ARG A 145 19.24 17.13 -16.00
CA ARG A 145 19.86 18.37 -16.47
C ARG A 145 19.14 19.57 -15.85
N PRO A 146 19.80 20.36 -14.99
CA PRO A 146 19.22 21.60 -14.49
C PRO A 146 19.23 22.69 -15.57
N GLY A 147 18.43 23.74 -15.38
CA GLY A 147 18.49 24.94 -16.23
C GLY A 147 17.96 24.74 -17.66
N VAL A 148 17.11 23.75 -17.90
CA VAL A 148 16.58 23.47 -19.23
C VAL A 148 15.32 24.29 -19.47
N MET A 149 15.31 25.09 -20.55
CA MET A 149 14.11 25.82 -20.96
C MET A 149 13.02 24.84 -21.44
N CYS A 150 11.86 24.87 -20.78
CA CYS A 150 10.66 24.13 -21.17
C CYS A 150 9.65 25.08 -21.80
N SER A 151 9.38 24.92 -23.10
CA SER A 151 8.47 25.81 -23.82
C SER A 151 6.99 25.44 -23.65
N LEU A 152 6.72 24.23 -23.19
CA LEU A 152 5.37 23.71 -22.94
C LEU A 152 4.77 24.32 -21.67
N LEU A 153 5.61 24.49 -20.64
CA LEU A 153 5.22 25.09 -19.38
C LEU A 153 5.48 26.59 -19.44
N ARG A 154 4.50 27.39 -19.02
CA ARG A 154 4.55 28.85 -19.07
C ARG A 154 4.19 29.46 -17.73
N ASP A 155 4.80 30.59 -17.42
CA ASP A 155 4.44 31.40 -16.27
C ASP A 155 3.15 32.20 -16.54
N ASP A 156 2.71 32.98 -15.55
CA ASP A 156 1.50 33.81 -15.64
C ASP A 156 1.60 34.90 -16.73
N ALA A 157 2.82 35.28 -17.11
CA ALA A 157 3.08 36.21 -18.20
C ALA A 157 3.16 35.51 -19.58
N GLY A 158 2.97 34.19 -19.61
CA GLY A 158 3.02 33.38 -20.82
C GLY A 158 4.44 33.04 -21.29
N ASN A 159 5.48 33.32 -20.51
CA ASN A 159 6.86 33.03 -20.86
C ASN A 159 7.22 31.57 -20.54
N PRO A 160 8.04 30.91 -21.38
CA PRO A 160 8.61 29.60 -21.08
C PRO A 160 9.36 29.57 -19.74
N ILE A 161 9.25 28.47 -19.00
CA ILE A 161 9.90 28.32 -17.68
C ILE A 161 11.21 27.51 -17.76
N ILE A 162 12.15 27.83 -16.87
CA ILE A 162 13.39 27.07 -16.70
C ILE A 162 13.13 25.92 -15.72
N CYS A 163 13.46 24.70 -16.14
CA CYS A 163 13.14 23.47 -15.43
C CYS A 163 14.39 22.64 -15.12
N ASN A 164 14.25 21.76 -14.12
CA ASN A 164 15.11 20.59 -13.98
C ASN A 164 14.52 19.44 -14.81
N HIS A 165 15.24 19.01 -15.84
CA HIS A 165 14.80 17.92 -16.71
C HIS A 165 15.32 16.58 -16.20
N LEU A 166 14.41 15.66 -15.90
CA LEU A 166 14.72 14.28 -15.59
C LEU A 166 14.22 13.37 -16.71
N LYS A 167 15.11 12.54 -17.25
CA LYS A 167 14.76 11.48 -18.20
C LYS A 167 14.82 10.13 -17.50
N THR A 168 13.79 9.31 -17.67
CA THR A 168 13.73 7.91 -17.23
C THR A 168 12.99 7.04 -18.24
N SER A 169 13.35 5.77 -18.36
CA SER A 169 12.59 4.79 -19.15
C SER A 169 11.62 4.01 -18.27
N CYS A 170 10.45 3.66 -18.82
CA CYS A 170 9.57 2.68 -18.21
C CYS A 170 10.12 1.27 -18.48
N ARG A 171 10.29 0.46 -17.43
CA ARG A 171 10.69 -0.96 -17.52
C ARG A 171 9.49 -1.91 -17.56
N GLY A 172 8.34 -1.44 -17.10
CA GLY A 172 7.11 -2.23 -17.06
C GLY A 172 6.13 -1.73 -16.02
N LEU A 173 4.95 -2.34 -15.99
CA LEU A 173 3.95 -2.13 -14.95
C LEU A 173 4.35 -2.91 -13.70
N LYS A 174 4.30 -2.30 -12.51
CA LYS A 174 4.39 -3.07 -11.26
C LYS A 174 3.06 -3.80 -11.10
N VAL A 175 3.09 -5.12 -11.19
CA VAL A 175 1.90 -5.95 -10.99
C VAL A 175 2.17 -6.92 -9.86
N CYS A 176 1.15 -7.16 -9.04
CA CYS A 176 1.24 -8.13 -7.94
C CYS A 176 1.55 -9.52 -8.51
N SER A 177 2.47 -10.24 -7.86
CA SER A 177 2.88 -11.59 -8.24
C SER A 177 1.74 -12.61 -8.14
N ALA A 178 0.66 -12.29 -7.41
CA ALA A 178 -0.56 -13.10 -7.34
C ALA A 178 -1.42 -13.04 -8.63
N ARG A 179 -1.09 -12.18 -9.60
CA ARG A 179 -1.82 -12.13 -10.87
C ARG A 179 -1.58 -13.40 -11.68
N SER A 180 -2.65 -13.91 -12.32
CA SER A 180 -2.52 -15.03 -13.25
C SER A 180 -1.54 -14.68 -14.37
N ARG A 181 -0.61 -15.60 -14.66
CA ARG A 181 0.37 -15.47 -15.75
C ARG A 181 -0.30 -15.39 -17.13
N GLU A 182 -1.54 -15.85 -17.24
CA GLU A 182 -2.33 -15.88 -18.47
C GLU A 182 -2.97 -14.52 -18.81
N ALA A 183 -2.89 -13.55 -17.89
CA ALA A 183 -3.30 -12.19 -18.17
C ALA A 183 -2.18 -11.49 -18.96
N ASP A 184 -2.01 -11.95 -20.20
CA ASP A 184 -1.00 -11.51 -21.15
C ASP A 184 -0.97 -9.99 -21.29
N SER A 185 0.18 -9.53 -21.75
CA SER A 185 0.62 -8.15 -21.94
C SER A 185 -0.31 -7.33 -22.84
N SER A 186 -1.50 -7.01 -22.36
CA SER A 186 -2.34 -5.99 -22.97
C SER A 186 -1.61 -4.67 -22.83
N ALA A 187 -0.95 -4.24 -23.90
CA ALA A 187 -0.50 -2.87 -24.04
C ALA A 187 -1.72 -1.98 -23.81
N HIS A 188 -1.67 -1.16 -22.77
CA HIS A 188 -2.72 -0.20 -22.46
C HIS A 188 -2.14 1.19 -22.64
N SER A 189 -2.75 1.96 -23.53
CA SER A 189 -2.45 3.39 -23.66
C SER A 189 -3.13 4.17 -22.53
N HIS A 190 -4.27 3.70 -22.04
CA HIS A 190 -5.01 4.31 -20.93
C HIS A 190 -5.54 3.21 -20.03
N THR A 191 -5.25 3.27 -18.73
CA THR A 191 -5.82 2.36 -17.75
C THR A 191 -6.19 3.12 -16.49
N ASP A 192 -7.26 2.66 -15.86
CA ASP A 192 -7.75 3.17 -14.58
C ASP A 192 -7.58 2.06 -13.54
N ARG A 193 -7.45 2.43 -12.27
CA ARG A 193 -7.40 1.52 -11.12
C ARG A 193 -8.53 0.50 -11.14
N PHE A 194 -9.72 0.85 -11.62
CA PHE A 194 -10.83 -0.12 -11.76
C PHE A 194 -10.54 -1.19 -12.81
N HIS A 195 -9.98 -0.79 -13.96
CA HIS A 195 -9.58 -1.73 -15.02
C HIS A 195 -8.41 -2.59 -14.57
N VAL A 196 -7.40 -1.99 -13.92
CA VAL A 196 -6.27 -2.72 -13.34
C VAL A 196 -6.76 -3.68 -12.24
N GLY A 197 -7.71 -3.26 -11.40
CA GLY A 197 -8.31 -4.09 -10.37
C GLY A 197 -8.97 -5.34 -10.95
N GLY A 198 -9.72 -5.22 -12.06
CA GLY A 198 -10.27 -6.36 -12.78
C GLY A 198 -9.22 -7.31 -13.36
N LEU A 199 -8.04 -6.79 -13.71
CA LEU A 199 -6.90 -7.59 -14.19
C LEU A 199 -6.09 -8.24 -13.05
N ILE A 200 -6.12 -7.66 -11.86
CA ILE A 200 -5.38 -8.13 -10.67
C ILE A 200 -6.24 -9.06 -9.81
N SER A 201 -7.57 -8.99 -9.91
CA SER A 201 -8.46 -9.82 -9.11
C SER A 201 -8.08 -11.31 -9.29
N PRO A 202 -7.67 -12.01 -8.23
CA PRO A 202 -7.16 -13.37 -8.33
C PRO A 202 -8.25 -14.26 -8.90
N ARG A 203 -8.07 -14.66 -10.16
CA ARG A 203 -8.98 -15.60 -10.84
C ARG A 203 -8.66 -17.05 -10.53
N SER A 204 -7.49 -17.35 -9.97
CA SER A 204 -7.13 -18.70 -9.59
C SER A 204 -7.57 -19.01 -8.15
N SER A 205 -8.14 -20.20 -7.99
CA SER A 205 -8.45 -20.82 -6.69
C SER A 205 -7.20 -21.20 -5.89
N HIS A 206 -6.00 -20.98 -6.44
CA HIS A 206 -4.73 -21.39 -5.87
C HIS A 206 -3.86 -20.18 -5.60
N VAL A 207 -4.31 -19.33 -4.67
CA VAL A 207 -3.43 -18.36 -4.01
C VAL A 207 -2.44 -19.17 -3.20
N ASP A 208 -1.14 -18.87 -3.30
CA ASP A 208 -0.12 -19.38 -2.38
C ASP A 208 -0.47 -18.84 -0.98
N THR A 209 -1.30 -19.61 -0.26
CA THR A 209 -2.00 -19.20 0.96
C THR A 209 -1.03 -18.71 2.01
N ALA A 210 0.16 -19.31 2.08
CA ALA A 210 1.20 -18.93 3.03
C ALA A 210 1.68 -17.48 2.83
N LYS A 211 1.93 -17.05 1.59
CA LYS A 211 2.39 -15.67 1.32
C LYS A 211 1.29 -14.64 1.60
N ALA A 212 0.06 -14.94 1.17
CA ALA A 212 -1.09 -14.11 1.46
C ALA A 212 -1.34 -14.03 2.98
N GLU A 213 -1.24 -15.14 3.69
CA GLU A 213 -1.40 -15.21 5.15
C GLU A 213 -0.33 -14.41 5.88
N ILE A 214 0.95 -14.53 5.51
CA ILE A 214 2.04 -13.73 6.09
C ILE A 214 1.78 -12.24 5.84
N PHE A 215 1.41 -11.86 4.62
CA PHE A 215 1.09 -10.47 4.29
C PHE A 215 -0.08 -9.95 5.12
N MET A 216 -1.19 -10.68 5.18
CA MET A 216 -2.38 -10.29 5.95
C MET A 216 -2.09 -10.22 7.45
N LYS A 217 -1.32 -11.16 8.00
CA LYS A 217 -0.88 -11.12 9.42
C LYS A 217 0.03 -9.93 9.69
N THR A 218 0.96 -9.62 8.79
CA THR A 218 1.85 -8.47 8.93
C THR A 218 1.09 -7.16 8.84
N LEU A 219 0.13 -7.07 7.89
CA LEU A 219 -0.75 -5.93 7.74
C LEU A 219 -1.65 -5.74 8.98
N ALA A 220 -2.27 -6.81 9.48
CA ALA A 220 -3.09 -6.78 10.68
C ALA A 220 -2.26 -6.34 11.91
N LEU A 221 -1.04 -6.85 12.06
CA LEU A 221 -0.11 -6.41 13.11
C LEU A 221 0.22 -4.93 12.96
N PHE A 222 0.50 -4.46 11.75
CA PHE A 222 0.78 -3.04 11.48
C PHE A 222 -0.41 -2.15 11.86
N CYS A 223 -1.63 -2.53 11.45
CA CYS A 223 -2.86 -1.82 11.82
C CYS A 223 -3.06 -1.80 13.35
N ALA A 224 -2.87 -2.95 14.02
CA ALA A 224 -2.98 -3.05 15.47
C ALA A 224 -1.95 -2.15 16.19
N LEU A 225 -0.72 -2.10 15.70
CA LEU A 225 0.32 -1.21 16.23
C LEU A 225 0.01 0.27 16.00
N GLN A 226 -0.61 0.61 14.86
CA GLN A 226 -1.02 1.97 14.54
C GLN A 226 -2.18 2.45 15.42
N GLU A 227 -3.14 1.57 15.72
CA GLU A 227 -4.33 1.91 16.51
C GLU A 227 -4.05 1.89 18.02
N HIS A 228 -3.30 0.91 18.51
CA HIS A 228 -3.12 0.68 19.95
C HIS A 228 -1.73 1.07 20.49
N GLY A 229 -0.81 1.45 19.59
CA GLY A 229 0.60 1.67 19.92
C GLY A 229 1.30 0.39 20.42
N CYS A 230 2.57 0.50 20.79
CA CYS A 230 3.27 -0.56 21.51
C CYS A 230 2.98 -0.45 23.02
N SER A 231 1.80 -0.85 23.47
CA SER A 231 1.45 -0.82 24.90
C SER A 231 2.01 -2.04 25.63
N SER A 232 3.34 -2.19 25.67
CA SER A 232 3.99 -3.12 26.58
C SER A 232 4.22 -2.45 27.93
N SER A 233 3.14 -2.20 28.67
CA SER A 233 3.23 -2.13 30.14
C SER A 233 2.72 -3.44 30.70
N VAL A 234 3.50 -4.51 30.46
CA VAL A 234 3.39 -5.68 31.33
C VAL A 234 4.02 -5.22 32.64
N ALA A 235 3.22 -4.63 33.51
CA ALA A 235 3.56 -4.53 34.91
C ALA A 235 3.69 -5.97 35.39
N ILE A 236 4.91 -6.51 35.30
CA ILE A 236 5.28 -7.69 36.07
C ILE A 236 5.27 -7.18 37.50
N GLU A 237 4.09 -7.19 38.11
CA GLU A 237 3.93 -7.12 39.54
C GLU A 237 4.66 -8.37 40.05
N TYR A 238 5.95 -8.21 40.34
CA TYR A 238 6.69 -9.16 41.12
C TYR A 238 6.01 -9.18 42.49
N ALA A 239 5.01 -10.05 42.63
CA ALA A 239 4.50 -10.46 43.91
C ALA A 239 5.71 -11.00 44.68
N ASN A 240 6.28 -10.15 45.54
CA ASN A 240 7.31 -10.51 46.49
C ASN A 240 6.84 -11.77 47.24
N PRO A 241 7.47 -12.95 47.06
CA PRO A 241 7.27 -14.06 47.97
C PRO A 241 8.14 -13.81 49.21
N ALA A 242 7.91 -12.68 49.88
CA ALA A 242 8.46 -12.46 51.21
C ALA A 242 7.57 -13.21 52.21
N GLY A 243 7.80 -14.51 52.34
CA GLY A 243 7.10 -15.28 53.38
C GLY A 243 7.33 -16.78 53.38
N ARG A 244 8.47 -17.20 53.97
CA ARG A 244 8.72 -18.51 54.66
C ARG A 244 8.64 -19.78 53.78
N GLY A 245 9.51 -20.78 53.91
CA GLY A 245 10.61 -21.09 54.83
C GLY A 245 11.38 -22.28 54.24
N ILE A 246 12.69 -22.39 54.50
CA ILE A 246 13.26 -23.35 55.46
C ILE A 246 13.26 -24.80 54.93
N TYR A 247 14.46 -25.24 54.46
CA TYR A 247 15.10 -26.57 54.47
C TYR A 247 14.27 -27.78 53.95
N SER A 248 14.74 -28.69 53.12
CA SER A 248 15.91 -29.60 53.24
C SER A 248 15.72 -30.62 52.10
N ASP A 249 16.73 -31.02 51.33
CA ASP A 249 17.62 -32.17 51.61
C ASP A 249 17.59 -33.11 50.39
N ASP A 250 18.71 -33.77 50.18
CA ASP A 250 19.09 -34.66 49.08
C ASP A 250 18.06 -35.72 48.72
N SER A 251 17.96 -36.04 47.42
CA SER A 251 17.85 -37.42 46.90
C SER A 251 17.88 -37.41 45.37
N GLU A 252 18.99 -37.89 44.79
CA GLU A 252 19.00 -38.47 43.43
C GLU A 252 18.26 -39.81 43.43
N PRO A 253 17.63 -40.19 42.30
CA PRO A 253 18.17 -41.36 41.63
C PRO A 253 18.16 -41.29 40.09
N GLU A 254 19.15 -42.00 39.55
CA GLU A 254 19.35 -42.35 38.15
C GLU A 254 18.27 -43.28 37.55
N SER A 255 18.23 -43.24 36.20
CA SER A 255 17.96 -44.34 35.23
C SER A 255 16.51 -44.81 35.00
N ASP A 256 16.10 -45.31 33.83
CA ASP A 256 16.66 -45.48 32.48
C ASP A 256 15.46 -45.79 31.53
N ASP A 257 15.70 -45.71 30.21
CA ASP A 257 15.06 -46.47 29.11
C ASP A 257 13.71 -46.09 28.46
N GLU A 258 13.86 -45.66 27.20
CA GLU A 258 13.33 -46.24 25.95
C GLU A 258 11.85 -46.03 25.49
N ASP A 259 11.78 -45.62 24.21
CA ASP A 259 10.92 -46.14 23.12
C ASP A 259 9.70 -45.34 22.61
N GLY A 260 9.81 -44.94 21.33
CA GLY A 260 8.82 -45.30 20.30
C GLY A 260 7.60 -44.39 20.08
N GLY A 261 7.64 -43.52 19.05
CA GLY A 261 6.41 -42.91 18.51
C GLY A 261 6.60 -41.95 17.33
N ASN A 262 6.36 -42.45 16.11
CA ASN A 262 6.46 -41.78 14.81
C ASN A 262 5.47 -40.61 14.56
N PRO A 263 5.64 -39.83 13.47
CA PRO A 263 5.26 -38.41 13.38
C PRO A 263 3.93 -38.13 12.67
N LEU A 264 3.23 -37.06 13.06
CA LEU A 264 2.14 -36.44 12.28
C LEU A 264 2.20 -34.88 12.33
N PRO A 265 1.88 -34.16 11.24
CA PRO A 265 1.92 -32.69 11.09
C PRO A 265 0.56 -32.04 11.52
N PRO A 266 0.31 -30.70 11.51
CA PRO A 266 0.98 -29.63 10.75
C PRO A 266 1.23 -28.27 11.47
N GLY A 267 1.97 -27.44 10.74
CA GLY A 267 2.41 -26.10 11.12
C GLY A 267 1.30 -25.06 11.29
N ALA A 268 1.48 -24.26 12.34
CA ALA A 268 1.09 -22.86 12.51
C ALA A 268 1.47 -22.42 13.95
N SER A 269 1.40 -23.37 14.90
CA SER A 269 1.78 -23.15 16.31
C SER A 269 3.30 -23.09 16.53
N SER A 270 4.07 -23.77 15.67
CA SER A 270 5.54 -23.80 15.74
C SER A 270 6.16 -22.41 15.53
N LEU A 271 5.62 -21.55 14.66
CA LEU A 271 6.19 -20.23 14.40
C LEU A 271 6.03 -19.27 15.58
N VAL A 272 4.90 -19.34 16.30
CA VAL A 272 4.65 -18.56 17.51
C VAL A 272 5.51 -19.06 18.68
N GLN A 273 5.73 -20.38 18.78
CA GLN A 273 6.67 -20.97 19.74
C GLN A 273 8.15 -20.66 19.40
N HIS A 274 8.53 -20.65 18.12
CA HIS A 274 9.90 -20.34 17.70
C HIS A 274 10.23 -18.86 17.94
N LEU A 275 9.29 -17.96 17.66
CA LEU A 275 9.45 -16.52 17.94
C LEU A 275 9.50 -16.23 19.44
N SER A 276 8.85 -17.04 20.27
CA SER A 276 8.91 -16.91 21.73
C SER A 276 10.14 -17.60 22.35
N GLN A 277 10.65 -18.67 21.76
CA GLN A 277 11.89 -19.34 22.18
C GLN A 277 13.16 -18.58 21.75
N SER A 278 13.19 -18.00 20.55
CA SER A 278 14.31 -17.12 20.13
C SER A 278 14.44 -15.85 21.00
N ARG A 279 13.38 -15.46 21.73
CA ARG A 279 13.44 -14.37 22.72
C ARG A 279 14.01 -14.80 24.09
N ARG A 280 14.04 -16.10 24.40
CA ARG A 280 14.52 -16.60 25.71
C ARG A 280 16.02 -16.95 25.73
N SER A 281 16.66 -17.09 24.58
CA SER A 281 18.05 -17.59 24.49
C SER A 281 19.14 -16.50 24.46
N ARG A 282 18.79 -15.23 24.72
CA ARG A 282 19.76 -14.11 24.83
C ARG A 282 19.47 -13.23 26.05
N SER A 283 19.20 -13.86 27.19
CA SER A 283 19.15 -13.16 28.48
C SER A 283 20.51 -13.28 29.18
N ASP A 284 21.52 -12.63 28.60
CA ASP A 284 22.71 -12.21 29.34
C ASP A 284 22.87 -10.72 29.03
N GLY A 285 22.40 -9.87 29.95
CA GLY A 285 22.39 -8.43 29.80
C GLY A 285 20.98 -7.85 29.71
N ASN A 286 20.66 -7.03 30.71
CA ASN A 286 19.41 -6.34 30.99
C ASN A 286 19.08 -5.27 29.93
N GLN A 287 19.06 -5.62 28.64
CA GLN A 287 18.67 -4.72 27.55
C GLN A 287 17.16 -4.80 27.35
N THR A 288 16.43 -3.99 28.11
CA THR A 288 15.07 -3.62 27.75
C THR A 288 15.11 -3.03 26.34
N CYS A 289 14.50 -3.70 25.36
CA CYS A 289 14.27 -3.11 24.05
C CYS A 289 13.29 -1.94 24.20
N ASN A 290 13.81 -0.75 24.51
CA ASN A 290 13.10 0.53 24.43
C ASN A 290 12.93 0.97 22.96
N GLY A 291 12.80 0.01 22.04
CA GLY A 291 12.54 0.28 20.64
C GLY A 291 11.10 0.71 20.49
N ALA A 292 10.82 1.99 20.71
CA ALA A 292 9.58 2.58 20.25
C ALA A 292 9.57 2.45 18.73
N LEU A 293 8.62 1.68 18.19
CA LEU A 293 8.32 1.78 16.76
C LEU A 293 7.74 3.17 16.55
N LEU A 294 8.57 4.07 16.03
CA LEU A 294 8.13 5.42 15.74
C LEU A 294 7.35 5.36 14.43
N LEU A 295 6.03 5.42 14.56
CA LEU A 295 5.16 5.57 13.42
C LEU A 295 5.24 7.03 12.96
N HIS A 296 6.05 7.28 11.95
CA HIS A 296 6.13 8.58 11.33
C HIS A 296 5.04 8.72 10.30
N ARG A 297 4.56 9.94 10.13
CA ARG A 297 3.86 10.34 8.93
C ARG A 297 4.87 10.98 8.01
N ASP A 298 4.94 10.51 6.78
CA ASP A 298 5.61 11.31 5.77
C ASP A 298 4.78 12.57 5.47
N ARG A 299 5.34 13.40 4.60
CA ARG A 299 4.68 14.63 4.14
C ARG A 299 3.38 14.40 3.34
N PHE A 300 3.04 13.15 3.01
CA PHE A 300 1.77 12.75 2.38
C PHE A 300 0.75 12.23 3.38
N HIS A 301 1.06 12.29 4.67
CA HIS A 301 0.32 11.61 5.73
C HIS A 301 0.25 10.09 5.53
N GLN A 302 1.17 9.51 4.76
CA GLN A 302 1.35 8.07 4.70
C GLN A 302 2.18 7.64 5.90
N HIS A 303 1.75 6.56 6.55
CA HIS A 303 2.40 6.04 7.73
C HIS A 303 3.60 5.17 7.32
N TYR A 304 4.75 5.38 7.97
CA TYR A 304 5.94 4.52 7.83
C TYR A 304 6.61 4.29 9.19
N ILE A 305 7.40 3.23 9.29
CA ILE A 305 8.13 2.83 10.50
C ILE A 305 9.60 3.22 10.33
N SER A 306 10.21 3.84 11.35
CA SER A 306 11.67 3.99 11.46
C SER A 306 12.19 3.48 12.80
#